data_AF-A0A1Y1NNG1-F1
#
_entry.id   AF-A0A1Y1NNG1-F1
#
_cell.length_a   1.000
_cell.length_b   1.000
_cell.length_c   1.000
_cell.angle_alpha   90.00
_cell.angle_beta   90.00
_cell.angle_gamma   90.00
#
_symmetry.space_group_name_H-M   'P 1'
#
loop_
_entity.id
_entity.type
_entity.pdbx_description
1 polymer ?
#
loop_
_entity_poly.entity_id
_entity_poly.type
_entity_poly.pdbx_seq_one_letter_code
_entity_poly.pdbx_strand_id
1 'polypeptide(L)'
;KKVSNYGDIVDDFLWRRFKYYELTEVMRQKDDRRFAEALNNMANGTMTAEDVKLFDSRHIGETFNASVIPRQAICLLRTNASVEKFNPERLKLYMEDVYLSEAQDSMKAGVSAT
;
A
#
# COMPACT_ATOMS: atom_id res chain seq x y z
N LYS A 1 -2.32 -30.89 10.61
CA LYS A 1 -2.20 -29.75 9.67
C LYS A 1 -1.61 -30.29 8.37
N LYS A 2 -2.35 -30.20 7.25
CA LYS A 2 -1.86 -30.64 5.94
C LYS A 2 -0.78 -29.66 5.51
N VAL A 3 0.47 -30.09 5.48
CA VAL A 3 1.57 -29.30 4.92
C VAL A 3 1.57 -29.59 3.42
N SER A 4 1.08 -28.65 2.62
CA SER A 4 1.39 -28.61 1.19
C SER A 4 2.85 -28.19 1.04
N ASN A 5 3.61 -28.80 0.13
CA ASN A 5 4.98 -28.36 -0.10
C ASN A 5 4.92 -26.97 -0.75
N TYR A 6 5.75 -26.02 -0.32
CA TYR A 6 5.75 -24.66 -0.88
C TYR A 6 6.07 -24.67 -2.39
N GLY A 7 6.88 -25.65 -2.84
CA GLY A 7 7.11 -25.87 -4.27
C GLY A 7 5.89 -26.37 -5.04
N ASP A 8 4.82 -26.82 -4.38
CA ASP A 8 3.54 -27.15 -5.03
C ASP A 8 2.70 -25.88 -5.29
N ILE A 9 2.96 -24.79 -4.56
CA ILE A 9 2.27 -23.50 -4.72
C ILE A 9 2.95 -22.66 -5.81
N VAL A 10 4.28 -22.68 -5.84
CA VAL A 10 5.10 -21.83 -6.72
C VAL A 10 5.54 -22.55 -8.00
N ASP A 11 5.24 -23.85 -8.11
CA ASP A 11 5.63 -24.72 -9.23
C ASP A 11 7.13 -24.63 -9.59
N ASP A 12 7.97 -24.62 -8.55
CA ASP A 12 9.43 -24.53 -8.69
C ASP A 12 10.12 -25.47 -7.69
N PHE A 13 11.03 -26.29 -8.23
CA PHE A 13 11.78 -27.30 -7.50
C PHE A 13 12.78 -26.71 -6.49
N LEU A 14 13.29 -25.49 -6.71
CA LEU A 14 14.19 -24.81 -5.78
C LEU A 14 13.47 -24.45 -4.48
N TRP A 15 12.19 -24.08 -4.59
CA TRP A 15 11.34 -23.65 -3.50
C TRP A 15 10.90 -24.79 -2.56
N ARG A 16 11.03 -26.05 -2.99
CA ARG A 16 10.75 -27.24 -2.16
C ARG A 16 11.68 -27.40 -0.95
N ARG A 17 12.81 -26.68 -0.91
CA ARG A 17 13.77 -26.71 0.20
C ARG A 17 13.36 -25.83 1.37
N PHE A 18 12.39 -24.94 1.18
CA PHE A 18 11.97 -23.98 2.20
C PHE A 18 10.84 -24.54 3.06
N LYS A 19 10.84 -24.14 4.34
CA LYS A 19 9.74 -24.35 5.27
C LYS A 19 8.98 -23.04 5.43
N TYR A 20 7.65 -23.10 5.50
CA TYR A 20 6.82 -21.93 5.77
C TYR A 20 6.08 -22.05 7.08
N TYR A 21 5.81 -20.91 7.69
CA TYR A 21 4.99 -20.77 8.88
C TYR A 21 3.94 -19.71 8.57
N GLU A 22 2.68 -20.03 8.82
CA GLU A 22 1.55 -19.14 8.58
C GLU A 22 1.20 -18.39 9.87
N LEU A 23 1.13 -17.06 9.77
CA LEU A 23 0.61 -16.21 10.84
C LEU A 23 -0.89 -16.06 10.66
N THR A 24 -1.66 -16.31 11.72
CA THR A 24 -3.12 -16.34 11.67
C THR A 24 -3.78 -15.11 12.28
N GLU A 25 -3.00 -14.18 12.83
CA GLU A 25 -3.50 -13.03 13.59
C GLU A 25 -3.22 -11.70 12.87
N VAL A 26 -4.25 -10.85 12.78
CA VAL A 26 -4.15 -9.51 12.18
C VAL A 26 -3.85 -8.47 13.24
N MET A 27 -2.58 -8.03 13.31
CA MET A 27 -2.13 -7.08 14.33
C MET A 27 -2.42 -5.61 14.00
N ARG A 28 -2.43 -5.24 12.71
CA ARG A 28 -2.56 -3.83 12.27
C ARG A 28 -3.94 -3.25 12.57
N GLN A 29 -4.99 -4.06 12.42
CA GLN A 29 -6.38 -3.70 12.67
C GLN A 29 -6.96 -4.45 13.89
N LYS A 30 -6.10 -4.82 14.86
CA LYS A 30 -6.50 -5.67 16.00
C LYS A 30 -7.69 -5.11 16.80
N ASP A 31 -7.82 -3.79 16.86
CA ASP A 31 -8.86 -3.09 17.63
C ASP A 31 -10.18 -2.96 16.83
N ASP A 32 -10.19 -3.33 15.54
CA ASP A 32 -11.37 -3.37 14.67
C ASP A 32 -11.44 -4.71 13.93
N ARG A 33 -11.87 -5.76 14.64
CA ARG A 33 -12.02 -7.11 14.10
C ARG A 33 -12.92 -7.15 12.87
N ARG A 34 -14.01 -6.39 12.86
CA ARG A 34 -14.98 -6.37 11.74
C ARG A 34 -14.31 -5.86 10.47
N PHE A 35 -13.49 -4.81 10.58
CA PHE A 35 -12.73 -4.29 9.45
C PHE A 35 -11.61 -5.23 9.01
N ALA A 36 -10.90 -5.85 9.96
CA ALA A 36 -9.86 -6.85 9.67
C ALA A 36 -10.43 -8.04 8.88
N GLU A 37 -11.59 -8.56 9.26
CA GLU A 37 -12.29 -9.65 8.57
C GLU A 37 -12.73 -9.25 7.16
N ALA A 38 -13.32 -8.06 7.01
CA ALA A 38 -13.70 -7.53 5.70
C ALA A 38 -12.50 -7.40 4.74
N LEU A 39 -11.33 -7.00 5.25
CA LEU A 39 -10.08 -6.94 4.47
C LEU A 39 -9.59 -8.33 4.05
N ASN A 40 -9.65 -9.33 4.94
CA ASN A 40 -9.29 -10.70 4.61
C ASN A 40 -10.23 -11.29 3.56
N ASN A 41 -11.54 -11.04 3.66
CA ASN A 41 -12.51 -11.45 2.66
C ASN A 41 -12.25 -10.78 1.30
N MET A 42 -11.87 -9.50 1.30
CA MET A 42 -11.46 -8.80 0.08
C MET A 42 -10.22 -9.44 -0.56
N ALA A 43 -9.19 -9.75 0.23
CA ALA A 43 -7.98 -10.40 -0.26
C ALA A 43 -8.25 -11.80 -0.86
N ASN A 44 -9.17 -12.55 -0.25
CA ASN A 44 -9.58 -13.88 -0.72
C ASN A 44 -10.63 -13.85 -1.85
N GLY A 45 -11.17 -12.67 -2.20
CA GLY A 45 -12.24 -12.54 -3.20
C GLY A 45 -13.61 -13.06 -2.73
N THR A 46 -13.83 -13.17 -1.41
CA THR A 46 -15.04 -13.74 -0.79
C THR A 46 -15.84 -12.69 0.00
N MET A 47 -15.89 -11.46 -0.49
CA MET A 47 -16.60 -10.37 0.19
C MET A 47 -18.10 -10.64 0.32
N THR A 48 -18.64 -10.34 1.50
CA THR A 48 -20.08 -10.35 1.78
C THR A 48 -20.73 -9.01 1.43
N ALA A 49 -22.07 -8.96 1.38
CA ALA A 49 -22.79 -7.70 1.18
C ALA A 49 -22.52 -6.71 2.33
N GLU A 50 -22.32 -7.21 3.55
CA GLU A 50 -21.98 -6.43 4.73
C GLU A 50 -20.57 -5.84 4.64
N ASP A 51 -19.63 -6.58 4.06
CA ASP A 51 -18.27 -6.09 3.78
C ASP A 51 -18.31 -4.94 2.76
N VAL A 52 -19.04 -5.13 1.65
CA VAL A 52 -19.22 -4.09 0.63
C VAL A 52 -19.83 -2.83 1.24
N LYS A 53 -20.93 -2.96 2.01
CA LYS A 53 -21.55 -1.84 2.72
C LYS A 53 -20.58 -1.15 3.68
N LEU A 54 -19.70 -1.90 4.35
CA LEU A 54 -18.69 -1.35 5.25
C LEU A 54 -17.67 -0.48 4.50
N PHE A 55 -17.20 -0.92 3.33
CA PHE A 55 -16.28 -0.12 2.52
C PHE A 55 -16.98 1.09 1.88
N ASP A 56 -18.20 0.90 1.37
CA ASP A 56 -19.00 1.97 0.77
C ASP A 56 -19.32 3.08 1.77
N SER A 57 -19.54 2.74 3.05
CA SER A 57 -19.77 3.75 4.10
C SER A 57 -18.57 4.69 4.33
N ARG A 58 -17.41 4.37 3.77
CA ARG A 58 -16.16 5.14 3.87
C ARG A 58 -15.75 5.73 2.52
N HIS A 59 -16.55 5.53 1.48
CA HIS A 59 -16.29 6.06 0.16
C HIS A 59 -16.63 7.55 0.12
N ILE A 60 -15.64 8.37 -0.22
CA ILE A 60 -15.73 9.84 -0.25
C ILE A 60 -16.22 10.35 -1.63
N GLY A 61 -16.37 9.45 -2.62
CA GLY A 61 -16.96 9.72 -3.93
C GLY A 61 -16.30 10.87 -4.69
N GLU A 62 -17.12 11.62 -5.42
CA GLU A 62 -16.69 12.79 -6.23
C GLU A 62 -16.16 13.95 -5.38
N THR A 63 -16.31 13.91 -4.05
CA THR A 63 -15.77 14.93 -3.14
C THR A 63 -14.29 14.71 -2.81
N PHE A 64 -13.63 13.71 -3.39
CA PHE A 64 -12.21 13.45 -3.20
C PHE A 64 -11.35 14.63 -3.68
N ASN A 65 -10.84 15.41 -2.74
CA ASN A 65 -9.85 16.47 -2.97
C ASN A 65 -8.96 16.69 -1.73
N ALA A 66 -7.89 17.45 -1.91
CA ALA A 66 -6.90 17.70 -0.85
C ALA A 66 -7.49 18.39 0.39
N SER A 67 -8.62 19.10 0.31
CA SER A 67 -9.22 19.78 1.47
C SER A 67 -10.11 18.88 2.32
N VAL A 68 -10.70 17.83 1.72
CA VAL A 68 -11.62 16.91 2.39
C VAL A 68 -10.88 15.82 3.18
N ILE A 69 -9.70 15.43 2.69
CA ILE A 69 -8.92 14.35 3.31
C ILE A 69 -8.27 14.85 4.60
N PRO A 70 -8.39 14.15 5.76
CA PRO A 70 -7.75 14.55 7.01
C PRO A 70 -6.26 14.83 6.81
N ARG A 71 -5.74 15.99 7.26
CA ARG A 71 -4.37 16.45 6.94
C ARG A 71 -3.30 15.40 7.23
N GLN A 72 -3.45 14.68 8.34
CA GLN A 72 -2.51 13.66 8.81
C GLN A 72 -2.61 12.32 8.06
N ALA A 73 -3.59 12.15 7.16
CA ALA A 73 -3.77 10.91 6.42
C ALA A 73 -2.80 10.81 5.24
N ILE A 74 -2.25 9.61 5.06
CA ILE A 74 -1.48 9.22 3.88
C ILE A 74 -2.48 8.91 2.75
N CYS A 75 -2.28 9.54 1.58
CA CYS A 75 -3.07 9.28 0.40
C CYS A 75 -2.37 8.26 -0.50
N LEU A 76 -2.99 7.09 -0.69
CA LEU A 76 -2.50 6.08 -1.62
C LEU A 76 -3.11 6.33 -3.00
N LEU A 77 -2.26 6.60 -4.00
CA LEU A 77 -2.66 6.87 -5.37
C LEU A 77 -2.05 5.82 -6.30
N ARG A 78 -2.74 5.55 -7.42
CA ARG A 78 -2.38 4.47 -8.34
C ARG A 78 -1.04 4.69 -9.06
N THR A 79 -0.68 5.94 -9.37
CA THR A 79 0.50 6.25 -10.20
C THR A 79 1.31 7.37 -9.58
N ASN A 80 2.62 7.38 -9.87
CA ASN A 80 3.50 8.47 -9.47
C ASN A 80 3.08 9.80 -10.08
N ALA A 81 2.60 9.82 -11.33
CA ALA A 81 2.07 11.04 -11.95
C ALA A 81 0.88 11.62 -11.16
N SER A 82 -0.01 10.78 -10.63
CA SER A 82 -1.09 11.24 -9.75
C SER A 82 -0.56 11.78 -8.42
N VAL A 83 0.47 11.15 -7.86
CA VAL A 83 1.16 11.60 -6.63
C VAL A 83 1.83 12.97 -6.85
N GLU A 84 2.56 13.13 -7.95
CA GLU A 84 3.24 14.38 -8.32
C GLU A 84 2.27 15.53 -8.52
N LYS A 85 1.06 15.26 -9.04
CA LYS A 85 0.01 16.27 -9.15
C LYS A 85 -0.62 16.60 -7.79
N PHE A 86 -0.88 15.60 -6.95
CA PHE A 86 -1.61 15.76 -5.69
C PHE A 86 -0.76 16.36 -4.56
N ASN A 87 0.49 15.92 -4.42
CA ASN A 87 1.35 16.31 -3.30
C ASN A 87 1.59 17.84 -3.20
N PRO A 88 1.83 18.59 -4.30
CA PRO A 88 1.97 20.04 -4.23
C PRO A 88 0.68 20.74 -3.79
N GLU A 89 -0.50 20.29 -4.26
CA GLU A 89 -1.79 20.82 -3.80
C GLU A 89 -1.98 20.58 -2.31
N ARG A 90 -1.56 19.40 -1.84
CA ARG A 90 -1.60 19.04 -0.42
C ARG A 90 -0.63 19.86 0.43
N LEU A 91 0.58 20.12 -0.07
CA LEU A 91 1.60 20.91 0.63
C LEU A 91 1.11 22.35 0.85
N LYS A 92 0.41 22.95 -0.13
CA LYS A 92 -0.17 24.31 -0.03
C LYS A 92 -1.16 24.48 1.13
N LEU A 93 -1.74 23.40 1.66
CA LEU A 93 -2.66 23.47 2.79
C LEU A 93 -1.95 23.66 4.13
N TYR A 94 -0.63 23.48 4.16
CA TYR A 94 0.22 23.78 5.31
C TYR A 94 0.73 25.22 5.18
N MET A 95 0.55 26.02 6.24
CA MET A 95 0.92 27.44 6.29
C MET A 95 2.29 27.62 6.95
N GLU A 96 3.30 26.97 6.41
CA GLU A 96 4.68 27.07 6.91
C GLU A 96 5.65 27.25 5.76
N ASP A 97 6.84 27.78 6.08
CA ASP A 97 7.90 28.08 5.12
C ASP A 97 8.22 26.86 4.24
N VAL A 98 8.31 27.09 2.93
CA VAL A 98 8.64 26.03 1.96
C VAL A 98 10.14 26.00 1.76
N TYR A 99 10.73 24.83 2.03
CA TYR A 99 12.16 24.58 1.81
C TYR A 99 12.36 23.75 0.54
N LEU A 100 13.23 24.22 -0.35
CA LEU A 100 13.61 23.50 -1.57
C LEU A 100 14.96 22.80 -1.35
N SER A 101 15.00 21.50 -1.62
CA SER A 101 16.22 20.69 -1.58
C SER A 101 16.47 20.12 -2.98
N GLU A 102 17.53 20.58 -3.65
CA GLU A 102 17.90 20.12 -4.98
C GLU A 102 18.95 19.02 -4.91
N ALA A 103 18.74 17.92 -5.63
CA ALA A 103 19.72 16.84 -5.74
C ALA A 103 20.82 17.21 -6.76
N GLN A 104 22.05 16.83 -6.46
CA GLN A 104 23.18 16.94 -7.38
C GLN A 104 23.70 15.55 -7.75
N ASP A 105 23.38 15.11 -8.95
CA ASP A 105 23.85 13.82 -9.47
C ASP A 105 25.09 14.00 -10.35
N SER A 106 26.13 13.20 -10.12
CA SER A 106 27.33 13.17 -10.97
C SER A 106 27.72 11.73 -11.30
N MET A 107 28.08 11.48 -12.56
CA MET A 107 28.56 10.18 -13.03
C MET A 107 30.09 10.18 -13.03
N LYS A 108 30.73 9.20 -12.37
CA LYS A 108 32.16 8.95 -12.58
C LYS A 108 32.32 8.34 -13.97
N ALA A 109 33.02 9.04 -14.86
CA ALA A 109 33.47 8.45 -16.12
C ALA A 109 34.34 7.23 -15.77
N GLY A 110 33.89 6.03 -16.15
CA GLY A 110 34.71 4.83 -16.08
C GLY A 110 35.96 5.08 -16.92
N VAL A 111 37.14 4.91 -16.31
CA VAL A 111 38.42 4.95 -17.01
C VAL A 111 38.34 3.90 -18.11
N SER A 112 38.30 4.35 -19.37
CA SER A 112 38.42 3.47 -20.52
C SER A 112 39.79 2.79 -20.41
N ALA A 113 39.80 1.48 -20.17
CA ALA A 113 41.03 0.71 -20.24
C ALA A 113 41.55 0.79 -21.68
N THR A 114 42.79 1.25 -21.80
CA THR A 114 43.62 1.38 -23.01
C THR A 114 43.65 0.14 -23.87
#